data_AF-A0A3D8GN47-F1
#
_entry.id   AF-A0A3D8GN47-F1
#
_cell.length_a   1.000
_cell.length_b   1.000
_cell.length_c   1.000
_cell.angle_alpha   90.00
_cell.angle_beta   90.00
_cell.angle_gamma   90.00
#
_symmetry.space_group_name_H-M   'P 1'
#
loop_
_entity.id
_entity.type
_entity.pdbx_description
1 polymer ?
#
loop_
_entity_poly.entity_id
_entity_poly.type
_entity_poly.pdbx_seq_one_letter_code
_entity_poly.pdbx_strand_id
1 'polypeptide(L)'
;MSGEIEEKLAQLRRFGSISDKLLEALSNGSNENVASLLEERDACISFISGLDKEPGGPFTDGRVELLLKELSAKEKELNSRFKETLRKMSRNIRDVRQEQYVTKQYDDWMPANEGYFYDKKS
;
A
#
# COMPACT_ATOMS: atom_id res chain seq x y z
N MET A 1 15.27 19.71 -25.95
CA MET A 1 16.16 20.42 -25.00
C MET A 1 15.40 21.09 -23.84
N SER A 2 14.70 22.23 -23.98
CA SER A 2 13.95 22.83 -22.84
C SER A 2 12.64 22.08 -22.50
N GLY A 3 11.93 21.58 -23.51
CA GLY A 3 10.64 20.87 -23.33
C GLY A 3 10.77 19.53 -22.60
N GLU A 4 11.80 18.72 -22.91
CA GLU A 4 12.01 17.42 -22.28
C GLU A 4 12.30 17.53 -20.77
N ILE A 5 13.00 18.60 -20.34
CA ILE A 5 13.30 18.85 -18.93
C ILE A 5 12.01 19.20 -18.16
N GLU A 6 11.16 20.06 -18.74
CA GLU A 6 9.87 20.39 -18.14
C GLU A 6 8.95 19.16 -18.08
N GLU A 7 8.98 18.31 -19.10
CA GLU A 7 8.23 17.05 -19.12
C GLU A 7 8.73 16.08 -18.05
N LYS A 8 10.05 15.94 -17.89
CA LYS A 8 10.65 15.15 -16.80
C LYS A 8 10.26 15.68 -15.42
N LEU A 9 10.27 17.00 -15.23
CA LEU A 9 9.84 17.63 -13.98
C LEU A 9 8.34 17.38 -13.70
N ALA A 10 7.49 17.46 -14.72
CA ALA A 10 6.07 17.16 -14.59
C ALA A 10 5.83 15.70 -14.16
N GLN A 11 6.56 14.77 -14.75
CA GLN A 11 6.44 13.34 -14.41
C GLN A 11 6.95 13.02 -13.01
N LEU A 12 8.05 13.66 -12.58
CA LEU A 12 8.54 13.51 -11.21
C LEU A 12 7.57 14.10 -10.17
N ARG A 13 6.92 15.23 -10.48
CA ARG A 13 5.85 15.78 -9.63
C ARG A 13 4.65 14.85 -9.56
N ARG A 14 4.25 14.25 -10.69
CA ARG A 14 3.18 13.25 -10.74
C ARG A 14 3.53 12.03 -9.89
N PHE A 15 4.75 11.52 -10.00
CA PHE A 15 5.27 10.44 -9.16
C PHE A 15 5.13 10.77 -7.67
N GLY A 16 5.56 11.97 -7.24
CA GLY A 16 5.39 12.42 -5.86
C GLY A 16 3.94 12.43 -5.38
N SER A 17 3.01 12.91 -6.21
CA SER A 17 1.59 12.91 -5.88
C SER A 17 1.01 11.50 -5.75
N ILE A 18 1.46 10.54 -6.56
CA ILE A 18 1.06 9.14 -6.44
C ILE A 18 1.56 8.56 -5.11
N SER A 19 2.80 8.86 -4.72
CA SER A 19 3.36 8.46 -3.42
C SER A 19 2.58 9.05 -2.24
N ASP A 20 2.15 10.31 -2.32
CA ASP A 20 1.31 10.95 -1.30
C ASP A 20 -0.08 10.27 -1.21
N LYS A 21 -0.72 9.94 -2.34
CA LYS A 21 -1.99 9.19 -2.36
C LYS A 21 -1.86 7.78 -1.82
N LEU A 22 -0.76 7.09 -2.10
CA LEU A 22 -0.46 5.77 -1.53
C LEU A 22 -0.32 5.85 -0.01
N LEU A 23 0.35 6.90 0.50
CA LEU A 23 0.44 7.13 1.95
C LEU A 23 -0.93 7.31 2.60
N GLU A 24 -1.81 8.11 1.99
CA GLU A 24 -3.17 8.32 2.49
C GLU A 24 -3.99 7.03 2.45
N ALA A 25 -3.95 6.29 1.34
CA ALA A 25 -4.65 5.03 1.18
C ALA A 25 -4.24 4.00 2.26
N LEU A 26 -2.93 3.89 2.52
CA LEU A 26 -2.40 3.00 3.56
C LEU A 26 -2.75 3.45 4.98
N SER A 27 -2.86 4.76 5.22
CA SER A 27 -3.19 5.31 6.54
C SER A 27 -4.68 5.15 6.86
N ASN A 28 -5.54 5.29 5.84
CA ASN A 28 -7.00 5.19 5.98
C ASN A 28 -7.52 3.75 5.83
N GLY A 29 -6.66 2.77 5.54
CA GLY A 29 -7.04 1.37 5.30
C GLY A 29 -7.82 1.16 4.00
N SER A 30 -7.85 2.16 3.12
CA SER A 30 -8.58 2.14 1.85
C SER A 30 -7.74 1.47 0.77
N ASN A 31 -7.76 0.14 0.75
CA ASN A 31 -6.93 -0.66 -0.15
C ASN A 31 -7.43 -0.72 -1.60
N GLU A 32 -8.67 -0.29 -1.87
CA GLU A 32 -9.32 -0.47 -3.19
C GLU A 32 -8.55 0.20 -4.34
N ASN A 33 -7.86 1.31 -4.05
CA ASN A 33 -7.10 2.08 -5.05
C ASN A 33 -5.59 1.83 -5.00
N VAL A 34 -5.10 0.97 -4.10
CA VAL A 34 -3.64 0.76 -3.93
C VAL A 34 -3.04 0.10 -5.16
N ALA A 35 -3.74 -0.87 -5.76
CA ALA A 35 -3.26 -1.57 -6.95
C ALA A 35 -3.12 -0.63 -8.15
N SER A 36 -4.15 0.16 -8.44
CA SER A 36 -4.14 1.12 -9.56
C SER A 36 -3.09 2.22 -9.35
N LEU A 37 -2.90 2.70 -8.12
CA LEU A 37 -1.85 3.68 -7.82
C LEU A 37 -0.44 3.12 -8.01
N LEU A 38 -0.22 1.83 -7.74
CA LEU A 38 1.07 1.17 -8.00
C LEU A 38 1.33 1.02 -9.50
N GLU A 39 0.32 0.67 -10.30
CA GLU A 39 0.44 0.61 -11.77
C GLU A 39 0.76 1.99 -12.36
N GLU A 40 0.09 3.05 -11.89
CA GLU A 40 0.39 4.42 -12.29
C GLU A 40 1.82 4.84 -11.91
N ARG A 41 2.29 4.40 -10.74
CA ARG A 41 3.66 4.64 -10.28
C ARG A 41 4.69 3.99 -11.22
N ASP A 42 4.48 2.73 -11.60
CA ASP A 42 5.37 2.01 -12.51
C ASP A 42 5.36 2.59 -13.93
N ALA A 43 4.21 3.07 -14.39
CA ALA A 43 4.09 3.79 -15.66
C ALA A 43 4.91 5.09 -15.64
N CYS A 44 4.85 5.88 -14.55
CA CYS A 44 5.67 7.09 -14.38
C CYS A 44 7.18 6.77 -14.39
N ILE A 45 7.61 5.73 -13.66
CA ILE A 45 9.03 5.31 -13.63
C ILE A 45 9.50 4.93 -15.02
N SER A 46 8.69 4.15 -15.75
CA SER A 46 9.01 3.69 -17.10
C SER A 46 9.15 4.86 -18.07
N PHE A 47 8.27 5.86 -17.95
CA PHE A 47 8.33 7.07 -18.78
C PHE A 47 9.59 7.90 -18.49
N ILE A 48 9.90 8.15 -17.22
CA ILE A 48 11.12 8.88 -16.81
C ILE A 48 12.38 8.13 -17.30
N SER A 49 12.39 6.81 -17.17
CA SER A 49 13.48 5.95 -17.67
C SER A 49 13.59 5.97 -19.20
N GLY A 50 12.49 6.22 -19.92
CA GLY A 50 12.47 6.42 -21.36
C GLY A 50 13.12 7.75 -21.76
N LEU A 51 12.79 8.83 -21.06
CA LEU A 51 13.40 10.16 -21.28
C LEU A 51 14.92 10.15 -21.05
N ASP A 52 15.41 9.31 -20.14
CA ASP A 52 16.85 9.19 -19.85
C ASP A 52 17.62 8.35 -20.89
N LYS A 53 16.94 7.63 -21.78
CA LYS A 53 17.55 6.79 -22.83
C LYS A 53 17.70 7.51 -24.18
N GLU A 54 17.12 8.70 -24.34
CA GLU A 54 17.28 9.48 -25.56
C GLU A 54 18.72 9.97 -25.75
N PRO A 55 19.21 10.10 -27.00
CA PRO A 55 20.59 10.48 -27.28
C PRO A 55 20.86 11.95 -26.86
N GLY A 56 21.26 12.12 -25.60
CA GLY A 56 21.61 13.41 -25.00
C GLY A 56 22.31 13.30 -23.64
N GLY A 57 22.49 12.09 -23.10
CA GLY A 57 22.93 11.87 -21.73
C GLY A 57 21.81 12.16 -20.71
N PRO A 58 21.99 11.76 -19.44
CA PRO A 58 20.99 12.04 -18.42
C PRO A 58 20.81 13.56 -18.32
N PHE A 59 19.58 14.04 -18.50
CA PHE A 59 19.24 15.46 -18.34
C PHE A 59 19.48 15.87 -16.88
N THR A 60 20.68 16.36 -16.58
CA THR A 60 21.12 16.86 -15.29
C THR A 60 20.84 18.36 -15.19
N ASP A 61 19.55 18.70 -15.09
CA ASP A 61 19.13 20.03 -14.64
C ASP A 61 19.12 20.04 -13.11
N GLY A 62 19.68 21.09 -12.50
CA GLY A 62 19.74 21.22 -11.04
C GLY A 62 18.36 21.18 -10.36
N ARG A 63 17.29 21.56 -11.08
CA ARG A 63 15.90 21.44 -10.60
C ARG A 63 15.46 19.97 -10.52
N VAL A 64 15.85 19.16 -11.49
CA VAL A 64 15.57 17.71 -11.50
C VAL A 64 16.31 17.04 -10.35
N GLU A 65 17.58 17.37 -10.12
CA GLU A 65 18.35 16.82 -9.00
C GLU A 65 17.77 17.18 -7.63
N LEU A 66 17.32 18.43 -7.46
CA LEU A 66 16.71 18.89 -6.22
C LEU A 66 15.41 18.14 -5.94
N LEU A 67 14.55 18.02 -6.97
CA LEU A 67 13.30 17.28 -6.87
C LEU A 67 13.52 15.78 -6.60
N LEU A 68 14.54 15.17 -7.20
CA LEU A 68 14.91 13.78 -6.94
C LEU A 68 15.40 13.56 -5.50
N LYS A 69 16.15 14.51 -4.93
CA LYS A 69 16.56 14.44 -3.51
C LYS A 69 15.35 14.47 -2.59
N GLU A 70 14.41 15.39 -2.83
CA GLU A 70 13.16 15.50 -2.05
C GLU A 70 12.33 14.23 -2.16
N LEU A 71 12.13 13.72 -3.38
CA LEU A 71 11.40 12.47 -3.62
C LEU A 71 12.08 11.27 -2.96
N SER A 72 13.42 11.20 -2.93
CA SER A 72 14.13 10.10 -2.27
C SER A 72 13.87 10.07 -0.76
N ALA A 73 13.74 11.23 -0.12
CA ALA A 73 13.42 11.34 1.29
C ALA A 73 11.97 10.90 1.56
N LYS A 74 11.04 11.36 0.72
CA LYS A 74 9.63 10.94 0.78
C LYS A 74 9.46 9.43 0.54
N GLU A 75 10.15 8.85 -0.42
CA GLU A 75 10.09 7.40 -0.71
C GLU A 75 10.65 6.56 0.43
N LYS A 76 11.67 7.04 1.15
CA LYS A 76 12.16 6.37 2.37
C LYS A 76 11.09 6.33 3.46
N GLU A 77 10.37 7.45 3.64
CA GLU A 77 9.26 7.50 4.58
C GLU A 77 8.10 6.60 4.16
N LEU A 78 7.70 6.65 2.88
CA LEU A 78 6.67 5.78 2.31
C LEU A 78 7.01 4.30 2.54
N ASN A 79 8.24 3.88 2.24
CA ASN A 79 8.66 2.50 2.44
C ASN A 79 8.66 2.08 3.91
N SER A 80 9.06 2.98 4.82
CA SER A 80 8.98 2.73 6.27
C SER A 80 7.53 2.49 6.72
N ARG A 81 6.61 3.37 6.32
CA ARG A 81 5.18 3.26 6.63
C ARG A 81 4.56 2.02 5.98
N PHE A 82 4.92 1.70 4.74
CA PHE A 82 4.46 0.49 4.06
C PHE A 82 4.84 -0.77 4.84
N LYS A 83 6.09 -0.85 5.33
CA LYS A 83 6.56 -1.95 6.18
C LYS A 83 5.81 -2.01 7.51
N GLU A 84 5.51 -0.87 8.11
CA GLU A 84 4.73 -0.81 9.35
C GLU A 84 3.29 -1.29 9.14
N THR A 85 2.61 -0.80 8.09
CA THR A 85 1.25 -1.21 7.71
C THR A 85 1.19 -2.71 7.41
N LEU A 86 2.16 -3.25 6.65
CA LEU A 86 2.25 -4.69 6.41
C LEU A 86 2.43 -5.50 7.71
N ARG A 87 3.26 -5.01 8.64
CA ARG A 87 3.43 -5.65 9.96
C ARG A 87 2.13 -5.64 10.76
N LYS A 88 1.37 -4.54 10.75
CA LYS A 88 0.07 -4.43 11.42
C LYS A 88 -0.97 -5.38 10.80
N MET A 89 -1.08 -5.39 9.47
CA MET A 89 -1.97 -6.32 8.76
C MET A 89 -1.62 -7.78 9.05
N SER A 90 -0.33 -8.14 9.06
CA SER A 90 0.11 -9.50 9.37
C SER A 90 -0.25 -9.93 10.80
N ARG A 91 -0.15 -9.01 11.78
CA ARG A 91 -0.61 -9.27 13.16
C ARG A 91 -2.13 -9.44 13.21
N ASN A 92 -2.88 -8.53 12.61
CA ASN A 92 -4.34 -8.61 12.58
C ASN A 92 -4.83 -9.93 11.93
N ILE A 93 -4.19 -10.40 10.85
CA ILE A 93 -4.53 -11.69 10.23
C ILE A 93 -4.28 -12.84 11.21
N ARG A 94 -3.18 -12.80 11.97
CA ARG A 94 -2.87 -13.80 12.98
C ARG A 94 -3.90 -13.78 14.11
N ASP A 95 -4.26 -12.58 14.58
CA ASP A 95 -5.22 -12.38 15.67
C ASP A 95 -6.62 -12.86 15.24
N VAL A 96 -7.08 -12.51 14.04
CA VAL A 96 -8.36 -13.00 13.48
C VAL A 96 -8.35 -14.52 13.29
N ARG A 97 -7.24 -15.11 12.82
CA ARG A 97 -7.12 -16.57 12.71
C ARG A 97 -7.16 -17.25 14.07
N GLN A 98 -6.55 -16.63 15.08
CA GLN A 98 -6.54 -17.13 16.45
C GLN A 98 -7.93 -16.99 17.10
N GLU A 99 -8.63 -15.88 16.88
CA GLU A 99 -10.03 -15.71 17.27
C GLU A 99 -10.92 -16.76 16.61
N GLN A 100 -10.84 -16.95 15.28
CA GLN A 100 -11.61 -18.00 14.58
C GLN A 100 -11.30 -19.40 15.10
N TYR A 101 -10.04 -19.68 15.45
CA TYR A 101 -9.66 -20.96 16.06
C TYR A 101 -10.27 -21.12 17.45
N VAL A 102 -10.22 -20.08 18.28
CA VAL A 102 -10.80 -20.06 19.63
C VAL A 102 -12.33 -20.18 19.55
N THR A 103 -13.01 -19.44 18.67
CA THR A 103 -14.46 -19.55 18.45
C THR A 103 -14.86 -20.97 18.06
N LYS A 104 -14.13 -21.60 17.12
CA LYS A 104 -14.38 -23.00 16.75
C LYS A 104 -14.19 -23.96 17.93
N GLN A 105 -13.18 -23.75 18.77
CA GLN A 105 -12.99 -24.56 19.97
C GLN A 105 -14.10 -24.37 21.00
N TYR A 106 -14.63 -23.15 21.17
CA TYR A 106 -15.78 -22.91 22.04
C TYR A 106 -17.07 -23.51 21.48
N ASP A 107 -17.28 -23.49 20.16
CA ASP A 107 -18.40 -24.18 19.51
C ASP A 107 -18.30 -25.71 19.70
N ASP A 108 -17.09 -26.28 19.60
CA ASP A 108 -16.85 -27.71 19.84
C ASP A 108 -16.93 -28.10 21.34
N TRP A 109 -16.68 -27.16 22.26
CA TRP A 109 -16.74 -27.35 23.72
C TRP A 109 -18.10 -27.02 24.35
N MET A 110 -19.05 -26.47 23.60
CA MET A 110 -20.45 -26.42 24.00
C MET A 110 -21.06 -27.80 23.70
N PRO A 111 -21.20 -28.71 24.68
CA PRO A 111 -22.05 -29.87 24.46
C PRO A 111 -23.43 -29.31 24.11
N ALA A 112 -23.96 -29.71 22.95
CA ALA A 112 -25.37 -29.55 22.65
C ALA A 112 -26.12 -30.24 23.80
N ASN A 113 -26.51 -29.47 24.81
CA ASN A 113 -27.36 -29.93 25.88
C ASN A 113 -28.75 -30.04 25.23
N GLU A 114 -28.94 -31.11 24.45
CA GLU A 114 -30.26 -31.57 24.02
C GLU A 114 -31.05 -31.77 25.31
N GLY A 115 -31.85 -30.77 25.64
CA GLY A 115 -32.75 -30.81 26.76
C GLY A 115 -33.70 -31.97 26.58
N TYR A 116 -33.46 -33.07 27.30
CA TYR A 116 -34.49 -34.04 27.63
C TYR A 116 -35.52 -33.32 28.52
N PHE A 117 -36.50 -32.69 27.87
CA PHE A 117 -37.73 -32.28 28.52
C PHE A 117 -38.40 -33.54 29.06
N TYR A 118 -38.37 -33.73 30.38
CA TYR A 118 -39.26 -34.67 31.04
C TYR A 118 -40.70 -34.20 30.82
N ASP A 119 -41.43 -34.89 29.95
CA ASP A 119 -42.88 -34.77 29.88
C ASP A 119 -43.45 -35.33 31.18
N LYS A 120 -43.73 -34.44 32.14
CA LYS A 120 -44.69 -34.69 33.19
C LYS A 120 -45.98 -33.98 32.82
N LYS A 121 -46.88 -34.71 32.18
CA LYS A 121 -48.31 -34.40 32.23
C LYS A 121 -49.11 -35.63 32.68
N SER A 122 -49.93 -35.33 33.69
CA SER A 122 -50.98 -36.15 34.29
C SER A 122 -52.00 -36.67 33.28
#